data_AF-A0A920APW7-F1
#
_entry.id   AF-A0A920APW7-F1
#
_cell.length_a   1.000
_cell.length_b   1.000
_cell.length_c   1.000
_cell.angle_alpha   90.00
_cell.angle_beta   90.00
_cell.angle_gamma   90.00
#
_symmetry.space_group_name_H-M   'P 1'
#
loop_
_entity.id
_entity.type
_entity.pdbx_description
1 polymer ?
#
loop_
_entity_poly.entity_id
_entity_poly.type
_entity_poly.pdbx_seq_one_letter_code
_entity_poly.pdbx_strand_id
1 'polypeptide(L)'
;MLRADWCVGELVKTLQEEGLMENTLIVFSSDNGPVLNDGYYDDAVEKNGSHTAAGVLRGGKYSLYEAGTRVPFITYWKGKIQPKKSDALVSQLDLFSSLAKLTGSDLRADDSVDLLDTFMGNSDMGREELILEATTRTALRSGDWVMIPLTMDLLS
;
A
#
# COMPACT_ATOMS: atom_id res chain seq x y z
N MET A 1 -8.99 -1.88 -14.06
CA MET A 1 -9.44 -2.35 -12.73
C MET A 1 -10.31 -3.61 -12.78
N LEU A 2 -11.31 -3.71 -13.68
CA LEU A 2 -12.25 -4.85 -13.72
C LEU A 2 -11.60 -6.25 -13.74
N ARG A 3 -10.51 -6.45 -14.50
CA ARG A 3 -9.82 -7.74 -14.53
C ARG A 3 -9.13 -8.06 -13.20
N ALA A 4 -8.51 -7.07 -12.56
CA ALA A 4 -7.86 -7.26 -11.26
C ALA A 4 -8.89 -7.60 -10.16
N ASP A 5 -10.02 -6.89 -10.15
CA ASP A 5 -11.16 -7.18 -9.27
C ASP A 5 -11.68 -8.61 -9.49
N TRP A 6 -11.89 -9.01 -10.75
CA TRP A 6 -12.30 -10.38 -11.08
C TRP A 6 -11.29 -11.44 -10.61
N CYS A 7 -9.98 -11.20 -10.78
CA CYS A 7 -8.95 -12.11 -10.29
C CYS A 7 -8.98 -12.27 -8.76
N VAL A 8 -9.22 -11.19 -8.02
CA VAL A 8 -9.41 -11.25 -6.56
C VAL A 8 -10.68 -12.03 -6.22
N GLY A 9 -11.77 -11.82 -6.98
CA GLY A 9 -13.01 -12.59 -6.84
C GLY A 9 -12.81 -14.09 -7.02
N GLU A 10 -12.06 -14.50 -8.05
CA GLU A 10 -11.74 -15.91 -8.30
C GLU A 10 -10.86 -16.49 -7.18
N LEU A 11 -9.85 -15.75 -6.70
CA LEU A 11 -9.04 -16.17 -5.54
C LEU A 11 -9.92 -16.42 -4.30
N VAL A 12 -10.80 -15.48 -3.98
CA VAL A 12 -11.72 -15.60 -2.83
C VAL A 12 -12.66 -16.78 -2.99
N LYS A 13 -13.21 -16.97 -4.21
CA LYS A 13 -14.07 -18.12 -4.51
C LYS A 13 -13.35 -19.44 -4.30
N THR A 14 -12.13 -19.59 -4.82
CA THR A 14 -11.32 -20.80 -4.62
C THR A 14 -11.03 -21.04 -3.13
N LEU A 15 -10.66 -20.01 -2.36
CA LEU A 15 -10.42 -20.16 -0.92
C LEU A 15 -11.69 -20.60 -0.15
N GLN A 16 -12.87 -20.22 -0.62
CA GLN A 16 -14.15 -20.66 -0.05
C GLN A 16 -14.47 -22.11 -0.43
N GLU A 17 -14.32 -22.48 -1.69
CA GLU A 17 -14.56 -23.84 -2.20
C GLU A 17 -13.63 -24.87 -1.52
N GLU A 18 -12.38 -24.50 -1.26
CA GLU A 18 -11.39 -25.32 -0.55
C GLU A 18 -11.52 -25.26 0.99
N GLY A 19 -12.46 -24.48 1.53
CA GLY A 19 -12.67 -24.36 2.98
C GLY A 19 -11.53 -23.67 3.74
N LEU A 20 -10.66 -22.91 3.06
CA LEU A 20 -9.46 -22.28 3.63
C LEU A 20 -9.70 -20.86 4.17
N MET A 21 -10.89 -20.29 3.93
CA MET A 21 -11.17 -18.87 4.19
C MET A 21 -10.95 -18.43 5.64
N GLU A 22 -11.24 -19.28 6.63
CA GLU A 22 -11.12 -18.95 8.07
C GLU A 22 -9.67 -19.05 8.59
N ASN A 23 -8.77 -19.64 7.81
CA ASN A 23 -7.35 -19.78 8.13
C ASN A 23 -6.44 -19.09 7.10
N THR A 24 -6.95 -18.07 6.40
CA THR A 24 -6.19 -17.32 5.40
C THR A 24 -6.24 -15.83 5.73
N LEU A 25 -5.06 -15.23 5.92
CA LEU A 25 -4.88 -13.78 5.86
C LEU A 25 -4.72 -13.36 4.41
N ILE A 26 -5.60 -12.49 3.92
CA ILE A 26 -5.48 -11.84 2.60
C ILE A 26 -4.98 -10.42 2.81
N VAL A 27 -3.91 -10.06 2.09
CA VAL A 27 -3.40 -8.69 2.00
C VAL A 27 -3.51 -8.26 0.55
N PHE A 28 -4.22 -7.17 0.29
CA PHE A 28 -4.34 -6.56 -1.03
C PHE A 28 -3.70 -5.18 -1.03
N SER A 29 -2.79 -4.93 -1.97
CA SER A 29 -2.12 -3.65 -2.12
C SER A 29 -1.64 -3.40 -3.56
N SER A 30 -0.96 -2.28 -3.79
CA SER A 30 -0.28 -1.91 -5.03
C SER A 30 1.18 -1.58 -4.72
N ASP A 31 2.10 -1.79 -5.65
CA ASP A 31 3.53 -1.47 -5.48
C ASP A 31 3.79 0.06 -5.45
N ASN A 32 3.09 0.80 -6.29
CA ASN A 32 3.18 2.26 -6.35
C ASN A 32 1.85 2.92 -6.78
N GLY A 33 1.87 4.24 -6.83
CA GLY A 33 0.81 5.10 -7.32
C GLY A 33 0.41 4.89 -8.78
N PRO A 34 -0.71 5.48 -9.21
CA PRO A 34 -1.24 5.29 -10.55
C PRO A 34 -0.43 6.04 -11.62
N VAL A 35 -0.53 5.57 -12.86
CA VAL A 35 0.00 6.21 -14.07
C VAL A 35 -0.98 5.97 -15.22
N LEU A 36 -1.29 7.01 -16.00
CA LEU A 36 -2.15 6.87 -17.18
C LEU A 36 -1.33 6.58 -18.45
N ASN A 37 -0.19 7.24 -18.62
CA ASN A 37 0.73 6.96 -19.72
C ASN A 37 2.09 6.56 -19.14
N ASP A 38 2.44 5.29 -19.27
CA ASP A 38 3.69 4.71 -18.78
C ASP A 38 4.62 4.28 -19.93
N GLY A 39 4.51 4.94 -21.09
CA GLY A 39 5.39 4.73 -22.25
C GLY A 39 4.78 3.91 -23.39
N TYR A 40 3.51 3.53 -23.31
CA TYR A 40 2.76 2.87 -24.39
C TYR A 40 1.52 3.67 -24.77
N TYR A 41 1.11 3.58 -26.04
CA TYR A 41 -0.10 4.23 -26.53
C TYR A 41 -1.27 3.25 -26.48
N ASP A 42 -2.01 3.27 -25.37
CA ASP A 42 -3.15 2.39 -25.08
C ASP A 42 -4.48 3.16 -24.97
N ASP A 43 -4.49 4.42 -25.40
CA ASP A 43 -5.57 5.39 -25.27
C ASP A 43 -6.02 5.65 -23.82
N ALA A 44 -5.21 5.32 -22.80
CA ALA A 44 -5.64 5.44 -21.41
C ALA A 44 -5.96 6.89 -21.01
N VAL A 45 -5.24 7.88 -21.54
CA VAL A 45 -5.50 9.30 -21.27
C VAL A 45 -6.81 9.73 -21.93
N GLU A 46 -7.00 9.36 -23.18
CA GLU A 46 -8.15 9.71 -24.02
C GLU A 46 -9.43 9.05 -23.51
N LYS A 47 -9.34 7.80 -23.04
CA LYS A 47 -10.45 7.00 -22.52
C LYS A 47 -10.66 7.15 -21.02
N ASN A 48 -9.86 7.97 -20.32
CA ASN A 48 -9.96 8.15 -18.87
C ASN A 48 -11.33 8.73 -18.44
N GLY A 49 -11.98 9.51 -19.31
CA GLY A 49 -13.24 10.16 -19.01
C GLY A 49 -13.13 11.06 -17.77
N SER A 50 -14.00 10.85 -16.78
CA SER A 50 -13.98 11.58 -15.49
C SER A 50 -13.26 10.84 -14.37
N HIS A 51 -12.57 9.73 -14.65
CA HIS A 51 -11.89 8.95 -13.62
C HIS A 51 -10.68 9.72 -13.05
N THR A 52 -10.52 9.68 -11.73
CA THR A 52 -9.40 10.29 -11.00
C THR A 52 -8.61 9.20 -10.28
N ALA A 53 -7.63 8.61 -10.97
CA ALA A 53 -6.89 7.46 -10.43
C ALA A 53 -6.16 7.76 -9.11
N ALA A 54 -5.63 8.98 -8.95
CA ALA A 54 -5.00 9.46 -7.73
C ALA A 54 -6.00 10.01 -6.68
N GLY A 55 -7.29 10.09 -7.01
CA GLY A 55 -8.30 10.77 -6.21
C GLY A 55 -7.93 12.23 -5.96
N VAL A 56 -7.92 12.63 -4.68
CA VAL A 56 -7.55 13.99 -4.23
C VAL A 56 -6.04 14.19 -4.04
N LEU A 57 -5.25 13.13 -4.19
CA LEU A 57 -3.82 13.15 -3.90
C LEU A 57 -3.04 13.74 -5.08
N ARG A 58 -1.94 14.42 -4.77
CA ARG A 58 -1.04 15.00 -5.77
C ARG A 58 -0.03 13.95 -6.24
N GLY A 59 0.25 13.94 -7.55
CA GLY A 59 1.28 13.09 -8.16
C GLY A 59 0.74 11.78 -8.75
N GLY A 60 1.61 10.79 -8.85
CA GLY A 60 1.35 9.44 -9.37
C GLY A 60 2.66 8.64 -9.33
N LYS A 61 2.76 7.54 -10.09
CA LYS A 61 4.02 6.79 -10.25
C LYS A 61 5.21 7.74 -10.48
N TYR A 62 6.36 7.43 -9.88
CA TYR A 62 7.60 8.23 -9.90
C TYR A 62 7.61 9.53 -9.08
N SER A 63 6.54 9.88 -8.37
CA SER A 63 6.43 11.12 -7.60
C SER A 63 6.70 10.92 -6.10
N LEU A 64 7.38 11.88 -5.46
CA LEU A 64 7.48 12.00 -3.99
C LEU A 64 6.23 12.62 -3.35
N TYR A 65 5.30 13.18 -4.12
CA TYR A 65 3.99 13.58 -3.62
C TYR A 65 3.12 12.36 -3.27
N GLU A 66 2.15 12.56 -2.37
CA GLU A 66 1.32 11.50 -1.75
C GLU A 66 0.83 10.41 -2.71
N ALA A 67 0.34 10.77 -3.90
CA ALA A 67 -0.22 9.77 -4.82
C ALA A 67 0.82 8.83 -5.44
N GLY A 68 2.12 9.06 -5.23
CA GLY A 68 3.18 8.18 -5.75
C GLY A 68 3.44 6.95 -4.89
N THR A 69 3.30 7.08 -3.56
CA THR A 69 3.59 6.01 -2.59
C THR A 69 2.37 5.60 -1.77
N ARG A 70 1.35 6.45 -1.67
CA ARG A 70 0.10 6.11 -0.97
C ARG A 70 -0.78 5.24 -1.86
N VAL A 71 -0.85 3.96 -1.52
CA VAL A 71 -1.56 2.91 -2.25
C VAL A 71 -2.74 2.36 -1.45
N PRO A 72 -3.71 1.69 -2.10
CA PRO A 72 -4.67 0.86 -1.39
C PRO A 72 -3.94 -0.18 -0.53
N PHE A 73 -4.40 -0.40 0.69
CA PHE A 73 -3.89 -1.45 1.57
C PHE A 73 -5.06 -2.01 2.37
N ILE A 74 -5.40 -3.27 2.12
CA ILE A 74 -6.54 -3.94 2.74
C ILE A 74 -6.03 -5.25 3.34
N THR A 75 -6.32 -5.47 4.61
CA THR A 75 -6.16 -6.77 5.27
C THR A 75 -7.53 -7.38 5.53
N TYR A 76 -7.63 -8.68 5.29
CA TYR A 76 -8.86 -9.43 5.50
C TYR A 76 -8.54 -10.80 6.09
N TRP A 77 -9.26 -11.17 7.14
CA TRP A 77 -9.23 -12.53 7.68
C TRP A 77 -10.61 -12.87 8.25
N LYS A 78 -11.31 -13.79 7.60
CA LYS A 78 -12.67 -14.19 7.98
C LYS A 78 -12.69 -14.67 9.44
N GLY A 79 -13.54 -14.06 10.26
CA GLY A 79 -13.72 -14.41 11.67
C GLY A 79 -12.63 -13.91 12.62
N LYS A 80 -11.56 -13.27 12.12
CA LYS A 80 -10.49 -12.70 12.97
C LYS A 80 -10.39 -11.18 12.90
N ILE A 81 -10.54 -10.59 11.71
CA ILE A 81 -10.50 -9.13 11.53
C ILE A 81 -11.94 -8.60 11.46
N GLN A 82 -12.26 -7.64 12.31
CA GLN A 82 -13.54 -6.91 12.24
C GLN A 82 -13.45 -5.78 11.21
N PRO A 83 -14.52 -5.51 10.42
CA PRO A 83 -14.51 -4.42 9.45
C PRO A 83 -14.26 -3.06 10.12
N LYS A 84 -13.19 -2.37 9.71
CA LYS A 84 -12.90 -1.01 10.14
C LYS A 84 -12.12 -0.26 9.06
N LYS A 85 -12.07 1.06 9.19
CA LYS A 85 -11.07 1.90 8.55
C LYS A 85 -10.01 2.23 9.60
N SER A 86 -8.76 2.32 9.19
CA SER A 86 -7.66 2.72 10.05
C SER A 86 -6.87 3.83 9.37
N ASP A 87 -6.55 4.87 10.13
CA ASP A 87 -5.67 5.96 9.72
C ASP A 87 -4.23 5.73 10.19
N ALA A 88 -3.94 4.56 10.79
CA ALA A 88 -2.60 4.19 11.22
C ALA A 88 -1.64 4.20 10.04
N LEU A 89 -0.50 4.88 10.21
CA LEU A 89 0.54 4.93 9.19
C LEU A 89 1.27 3.57 9.13
N VAL A 90 1.32 2.96 7.95
CA VAL A 90 1.97 1.66 7.75
C VAL A 90 2.83 1.67 6.49
N SER A 91 3.86 0.83 6.45
CA SER A 91 4.66 0.58 5.26
C SER A 91 4.51 -0.88 4.82
N GLN A 92 4.63 -1.15 3.51
CA GLN A 92 4.74 -2.51 3.01
C GLN A 92 5.99 -3.23 3.56
N LEU A 93 7.03 -2.48 3.96
CA LEU A 93 8.19 -3.03 4.66
C LEU A 93 7.79 -3.75 5.95
N ASP A 94 6.75 -3.27 6.64
CA ASP A 94 6.31 -3.80 7.94
C ASP A 94 5.61 -5.16 7.80
N LEU A 95 5.25 -5.58 6.58
CA LEU A 95 4.73 -6.93 6.32
C LEU A 95 5.73 -8.00 6.73
N PHE A 96 7.03 -7.79 6.52
CA PHE A 96 8.04 -8.82 6.80
C PHE A 96 8.08 -9.21 8.28
N SER A 97 8.38 -8.27 9.18
CA SER A 97 8.43 -8.53 10.62
C SER A 97 7.06 -8.95 11.19
N SER A 98 5.96 -8.38 10.68
CA SER A 98 4.61 -8.71 11.14
C SER A 98 4.19 -10.13 10.76
N LEU A 99 4.46 -10.56 9.52
CA LEU A 99 4.16 -11.93 9.07
C LEU A 99 5.12 -12.95 9.69
N ALA A 100 6.37 -12.56 9.94
CA ALA A 100 7.30 -13.41 10.69
C ALA A 100 6.73 -13.70 12.09
N LYS A 101 6.25 -12.68 12.82
CA LYS A 101 5.56 -12.89 14.10
C LYS A 101 4.30 -13.74 13.97
N LEU A 102 3.46 -13.49 12.95
CA LEU A 102 2.23 -14.25 12.72
C LEU A 102 2.50 -15.76 12.53
N THR A 103 3.60 -16.10 11.88
CA THR A 103 3.99 -17.49 11.60
C THR A 103 4.89 -18.10 12.68
N GLY A 104 5.19 -17.37 13.75
CA GLY A 104 6.06 -17.84 14.83
C GLY A 104 7.56 -17.87 14.46
N SER A 105 7.96 -17.16 13.41
CA SER A 105 9.36 -17.01 13.00
C SER A 105 10.07 -15.90 13.78
N ASP A 106 11.34 -16.10 14.10
CA ASP A 106 12.21 -15.11 14.75
C ASP A 106 12.92 -14.17 13.77
N LEU A 107 12.72 -14.34 12.45
CA LEU A 107 13.34 -13.49 11.43
C LEU A 107 12.82 -12.05 11.51
N ARG A 108 13.72 -11.07 11.49
CA ARG A 108 13.41 -9.64 11.46
C ARG A 108 14.27 -8.95 10.40
N ALA A 109 13.79 -7.82 9.91
CA ALA A 109 14.55 -6.93 9.04
C ALA A 109 14.68 -5.56 9.70
N ASP A 110 15.83 -4.91 9.56
CA ASP A 110 16.19 -3.70 10.30
C ASP A 110 15.18 -2.55 10.10
N ASP A 111 14.68 -2.40 8.88
CA ASP A 111 13.72 -1.35 8.52
C ASP A 111 12.25 -1.77 8.67
N SER A 112 11.98 -3.00 9.11
CA SER A 112 10.63 -3.56 9.20
C SER A 112 10.11 -3.58 10.64
N VAL A 113 9.06 -2.81 10.91
CA VAL A 113 8.42 -2.72 12.23
C VAL A 113 7.35 -3.80 12.35
N ASP A 114 7.25 -4.45 13.52
CA ASP A 114 6.14 -5.34 13.83
C ASP A 114 4.85 -4.53 14.08
N LEU A 115 3.95 -4.59 13.11
CA LEU A 115 2.62 -3.96 13.13
C LEU A 115 1.51 -5.02 12.98
N LEU A 116 1.75 -6.25 13.43
CA LEU A 116 0.77 -7.33 13.29
C LEU A 116 -0.58 -6.98 13.91
N ASP A 117 -0.60 -6.39 15.11
CA ASP A 117 -1.85 -6.00 15.77
C ASP A 117 -2.62 -4.94 14.97
N THR A 118 -1.92 -4.03 14.29
CA THR A 118 -2.51 -3.02 13.42
C THR A 118 -3.09 -3.66 12.16
N PHE A 119 -2.34 -4.57 11.51
CA PHE A 119 -2.83 -5.33 10.36
C PHE A 119 -4.01 -6.25 10.69
N MET A 120 -4.10 -6.73 11.92
CA MET A 120 -5.22 -7.52 12.43
C MET A 120 -6.39 -6.66 12.93
N GLY A 121 -6.27 -5.33 12.88
CA GLY A 121 -7.31 -4.39 13.31
C GLY A 121 -7.45 -4.22 14.82
N ASN A 122 -6.56 -4.83 15.62
CA ASN A 122 -6.55 -4.80 17.08
C ASN A 122 -5.85 -3.57 17.68
N SER A 123 -5.17 -2.79 16.84
CA SER A 123 -4.49 -1.55 17.22
C SER A 123 -4.76 -0.46 16.17
N ASP A 124 -4.70 0.80 16.62
CA ASP A 124 -4.68 1.99 15.75
C ASP A 124 -3.30 2.67 15.75
N MET A 125 -2.31 2.05 16.39
CA MET A 125 -0.93 2.54 16.39
C MET A 125 -0.22 2.10 15.11
N GLY A 126 0.38 3.06 14.41
CA GLY A 126 1.23 2.81 13.25
C GLY A 126 2.65 3.31 13.49
N ARG A 127 3.37 3.50 12.38
CA ARG A 127 4.63 4.25 12.36
C ARG A 127 4.40 5.72 12.73
N GLU A 128 5.40 6.33 13.35
CA GLU A 128 5.46 7.79 13.48
C GLU A 128 6.12 8.43 12.23
N GLU A 129 7.04 7.68 11.61
CA GLU A 129 7.88 8.16 10.50
C GLU A 129 8.00 7.15 9.36
N LEU A 130 8.17 7.68 8.15
CA LEU A 130 8.28 6.90 6.93
C LEU A 130 9.19 7.61 5.93
N ILE A 131 10.12 6.86 5.35
CA ILE A 131 10.87 7.31 4.18
C ILE A 131 10.06 6.95 2.94
N LEU A 132 9.73 7.97 2.14
CA LEU A 132 9.15 7.80 0.82
C LEU A 132 10.28 7.83 -0.20
N GLU A 133 10.27 6.91 -1.15
CA GLU A 133 11.25 6.87 -2.24
C GLU A 133 10.53 6.99 -3.59
N ALA A 134 11.09 7.80 -4.47
CA ALA A 134 10.70 7.82 -5.87
C ALA A 134 11.93 8.06 -6.72
N THR A 135 12.23 7.11 -7.62
CA THR A 135 13.43 7.09 -8.47
C THR A 135 14.71 7.11 -7.63
N THR A 136 15.47 8.19 -7.62
CA THR A 136 16.73 8.34 -6.86
C THR A 136 16.60 9.29 -5.68
N ARG A 137 15.37 9.70 -5.33
CA ARG A 137 15.10 10.72 -4.33
C ARG A 137 14.28 10.16 -3.19
N THR A 138 14.50 10.70 -2.00
CA THR A 138 13.76 10.36 -0.79
C THR A 138 13.06 11.58 -0.20
N ALA A 139 11.97 11.34 0.53
CA ALA A 139 11.29 12.31 1.38
C ALA A 139 11.02 11.68 2.76
N LEU A 140 10.99 12.50 3.80
CA LEU A 140 10.63 12.07 5.15
C LEU A 140 9.20 12.50 5.44
N ARG A 141 8.36 11.53 5.81
CA ARG A 141 7.08 11.79 6.47
C ARG A 141 7.26 11.61 7.97
N SER A 142 6.81 12.58 8.76
CA SER A 142 6.78 12.52 10.22
C SER A 142 5.48 13.19 10.70
N GLY A 143 4.56 12.38 11.23
CA GLY A 143 3.19 12.81 11.54
C GLY A 143 2.47 13.43 10.34
N ASP A 144 1.98 14.66 10.50
CA ASP A 144 1.28 15.45 9.47
C ASP A 144 2.22 16.15 8.48
N TRP A 145 3.53 16.05 8.68
CA TRP A 145 4.52 16.75 7.87
C TRP A 145 5.21 15.82 6.87
N VAL A 146 5.46 16.34 5.67
CA VAL A 146 6.31 15.70 4.66
C VAL A 146 7.39 16.69 4.22
N MET A 147 8.65 16.32 4.42
CA MET A 147 9.81 17.05 3.93
C MET A 147 10.29 16.43 2.61
N ILE A 148 10.13 17.18 1.52
CA ILE A 148 10.67 16.84 0.20
C ILE A 148 11.92 17.70 -0.04
N PRO A 149 13.14 17.13 -0.06
CA PRO A 149 14.37 17.88 -0.33
C PRO A 149 14.35 18.53 -1.72
N LEU A 150 14.91 19.75 -1.82
CA LEU A 150 15.11 20.45 -3.08
C LEU A 150 16.10 19.69 -3.96
N THR A 151 15.85 19.68 -5.27
CA THR A 151 16.84 19.26 -6.28
C THR A 151 17.77 20.42 -6.58
N MET A 152 19.09 20.15 -6.60
CA MET A 152 20.13 21.14 -6.94
C MET A 152 19.98 21.73 -8.36
N ASP A 153 19.17 21.12 -9.23
CA ASP A 153 18.96 21.55 -10.62
C ASP A 153 18.10 22.82 -10.79
N LEU A 154 17.55 23.37 -9.70
CA LEU A 154 16.78 24.63 -9.71
C LEU A 154 17.60 25.87 -9.28
N LEU A 155 18.91 25.70 -9.07
CA LEU A 155 19.84 26.77 -8.67
C LEU A 155 20.91 27.10 -9.73
N SER A 156 20.78 26.55 -10.95
CA SER A 156 21.59 26.88 -12.13
C SER A 156 20.75 27.52 -13.22
#